data_AF-A0A4R8LJ22-F1
#
_entry.id   AF-A0A4R8LJ22-F1
#
_cell.length_a   1.000
_cell.length_b   1.000
_cell.length_c   1.000
_cell.angle_alpha   90.00
_cell.angle_beta   90.00
_cell.angle_gamma   90.00
#
_symmetry.space_group_name_H-M   'P 1'
#
loop_
_entity.id
_entity.type
_entity.pdbx_description
1 polymer ?
#
loop_
_entity_poly.entity_id
_entity_poly.type
_entity_poly.pdbx_seq_one_letter_code
_entity_poly.pdbx_strand_id
1 'polypeptide(L)' 'MEPLRIEYNPRKGYQIVHRCQRCGHESRNIVLQDVAVQPDEQEAIYELMKHPKA' A
#
# COMPACT_ATOMS: atom_id res chain seq x y z
N MET A 1 0.23 11.64 2.88
CA MET A 1 -0.68 10.48 3.04
C MET A 1 -0.03 9.54 4.04
N GLU A 2 -0.80 8.88 4.88
CA GLU A 2 -0.28 7.91 5.85
C GLU A 2 -0.62 6.48 5.38
N PRO A 3 0.37 5.61 5.14
CA PRO A 3 0.11 4.21 4.81
C PRO A 3 -0.39 3.48 6.05
N LEU A 4 -1.46 2.70 5.91
CA LEU A 4 -2.12 2.01 7.01
C LEU A 4 -1.84 0.52 7.01
N ARG A 5 -2.10 -0.15 5.88
CA ARG A 5 -1.97 -1.61 5.73
C ARG A 5 -1.90 -1.99 4.25
N ILE A 6 -1.50 -3.23 3.98
CA ILE A 6 -1.62 -3.85 2.66
C ILE A 6 -2.86 -4.74 2.62
N GLU A 7 -3.66 -4.62 1.56
CA GLU A 7 -4.78 -5.51 1.26
C GLU A 7 -4.52 -6.24 -0.07
N TYR A 8 -4.98 -7.48 -0.18
CA TYR A 8 -4.93 -8.22 -1.45
C TYR A 8 -6.29 -8.17 -2.14
N ASN A 9 -6.30 -7.84 -3.43
CA ASN A 9 -7.46 -7.93 -4.29
C ASN A 9 -7.18 -8.92 -5.44
N PRO A 10 -8.05 -9.93 -5.68
CA PRO A 10 -7.80 -10.95 -6.70
C PRO A 10 -7.62 -10.42 -8.13
N ARG A 11 -8.19 -9.25 -8.46
CA ARG A 11 -8.10 -8.64 -9.78
C ARG A 11 -6.96 -7.63 -9.90
N LYS A 12 -6.57 -6.99 -8.80
CA LYS A 12 -5.63 -5.86 -8.79
C LYS A 12 -4.29 -6.16 -8.11
N GLY A 13 -4.15 -7.32 -7.46
CA GLY A 13 -2.98 -7.67 -6.66
C GLY A 13 -2.97 -6.95 -5.32
N TYR A 14 -1.78 -6.76 -4.76
CA TYR A 14 -1.59 -6.04 -3.50
C TYR A 14 -1.89 -4.56 -3.66
N GLN A 15 -2.51 -3.97 -2.64
CA GLN A 15 -2.89 -2.57 -2.60
C GLN A 15 -2.50 -1.94 -1.26
N ILE A 16 -1.94 -0.73 -1.29
CA ILE A 16 -1.67 0.07 -0.09
C ILE A 16 -2.93 0.85 0.27
N VAL A 17 -3.53 0.53 1.41
CA VAL A 17 -4.54 1.38 2.03
C VAL A 17 -3.82 2.55 2.70
N HIS A 18 -4.26 3.77 2.42
CA HIS A 18 -3.68 4.98 2.99
C HIS A 18 -4.75 5.96 3.43
N ARG A 19 -4.45 6.74 4.46
CA ARG A 19 -5.29 7.81 4.98
C ARG A 19 -4.76 9.18 4.56
N CYS A 20 -5.66 10.01 4.05
CA CYS A 20 -5.36 11.42 3.84
C CYS A 20 -5.23 12.10 5.21
N GLN A 21 -4.05 12.63 5.52
CA GLN A 21 -3.80 13.32 6.79
C GLN A 21 -4.52 14.68 6.89
N ARG A 22 -5.07 15.19 5.77
CA ARG A 22 -5.83 16.46 5.75
C ARG A 22 -7.33 16.27 5.98
N CYS A 23 -7.95 15.28 5.35
CA CYS A 23 -9.41 15.08 5.41
C CYS A 23 -9.85 13.75 6.02
N GLY A 24 -8.92 12.87 6.41
CA GLY A 24 -9.21 11.58 7.02
C GLY A 24 -9.69 10.48 6.06
N HIS A 25 -9.94 10.80 4.78
CA HIS A 25 -10.41 9.81 3.80
C HIS A 25 -9.39 8.68 3.58
N GLU A 26 -9.87 7.43 3.56
CA GLU A 26 -9.07 6.26 3.19
C GLU A 26 -9.25 5.88 1.73
N SER A 27 -8.14 5.67 1.03
CA SER A 27 -8.13 5.20 -0.36
C SER A 27 -7.07 4.11 -0.55
N ARG A 28 -7.02 3.55 -1.77
CA ARG A 28 -6.18 2.40 -2.12
C ARG A 28 -5.41 2.67 -3.40
N ASN A 29 -4.10 2.42 -3.36
CA ASN A 29 -3.25 2.41 -4.54
C ASN A 29 -2.76 0.98 -4.80
N ILE A 30 -2.62 0.60 -6.08
CA ILE A 30 -2.05 -0.70 -6.46
C ILE A 30 -0.55 -0.66 -6.19
N VAL A 31 -0.02 -1.72 -5.58
CA VAL A 31 1.42 -1.92 -5.42
C VAL A 31 2.01 -2.36 -6.76
N LEU A 32 3.04 -1.67 -7.22
CA LEU A 32 3.78 -2.05 -8.41
C LEU A 32 4.96 -2.95 -8.04
N GLN A 33 4.76 -4.26 -8.18
CA GLN A 33 5.81 -5.28 -8.06
C GLN A 33 6.22 -5.77 -9.45
N ASP A 34 7.47 -6.20 -9.61
CA ASP A 34 7.99 -6.84 -10.83
C ASP A 34 7.87 -6.00 -12.12
N VAL A 35 7.89 -4.68 -11.99
CA VAL A 35 7.92 -3.74 -13.13
C VAL A 35 9.35 -3.25 -13.41
N ALA A 36 9.67 -3.07 -14.70
CA ALA A 36 10.99 -2.62 -15.13
C ALA A 36 11.30 -1.15 -14.75
N VAL A 37 10.28 -0.34 -14.47
CA VAL A 37 10.42 1.09 -14.20
C VAL A 37 9.71 1.42 -12.89
N GLN A 38 10.49 1.96 -11.94
CA GLN A 38 10.01 2.46 -10.64
C GLN A 38 9.10 1.47 -9.91
N PRO A 39 9.56 0.24 -9.62
CA PRO A 39 8.83 -0.63 -8.70
C PRO A 39 8.75 0.04 -7.33
N ASP A 40 7.69 -0.27 -6.59
CA ASP A 40 7.56 0.18 -5.21
C ASP A 40 8.62 -0.51 -4.32
N GLU A 41 9.00 0.15 -3.23
CA GLU A 41 10.02 -0.34 -2.31
C GLU A 41 9.52 -1.59 -1.55
N GLN A 42 10.07 -2.76 -1.90
CA GLN A 42 9.60 -4.05 -1.37
C GLN A 42 9.69 -4.14 0.17
N GLU A 43 10.79 -3.67 0.76
CA GLU A 43 10.99 -3.77 2.20
C GLU A 43 9.94 -2.95 2.96
N ALA A 44 9.61 -1.76 2.48
CA ALA A 44 8.57 -0.91 3.08
C ALA A 44 7.17 -1.56 3.01
N ILE A 45 6.87 -2.28 1.92
CA ILE A 45 5.63 -3.04 1.76
C ILE A 45 5.59 -4.20 2.78
N TYR A 46 6.66 -4.98 2.88
CA TYR A 46 6.72 -6.10 3.83
C TYR A 46 6.66 -5.63 5.28
N GLU A 47 7.33 -4.54 5.60
CA GLU A 47 7.27 -3.96 6.94
C GLU A 47 5.85 -3.52 7.30
N LEU A 48 5.14 -2.88 6.36
CA LEU A 48 3.73 -2.51 6.57
C LEU A 48 2.80 -3.72 6.65
N MET A 49 3.11 -4.83 5.97
CA MET A 49 2.38 -6.09 6.12
C MET A 49 2.56 -6.70 7.50
N LYS A 50 3.80 -6.70 8.04
CA LYS A 50 4.11 -7.23 9.37
C LYS A 50 3.53 -6.36 10.48
N HIS A 51 3.53 -5.04 10.27
CA HIS A 51 3.15 -4.04 11.27
C HIS A 51 2.11 -3.06 10.72
N PRO A 52 0.86 -3.52 10.51
CA PRO A 52 -0.23 -2.65 10.10
C PRO A 52 -0.53 -1.61 11.20
N LYS A 53 -0.88 -0.40 10.78
CA LYS A 53 -1.15 0.76 11.67
C LYS A 53 -2.64 0.96 11.96
N ALA A 54 -3.50 0.08 11.45
CA ALA A 54 -4.95 0.05 11.68
C ALA A 54 -5.45 -1.39 11.61
#